data_AF-A0A9Q9DTZ2-F1
#
_entry.id   AF-A0A9Q9DTZ2-F1
#
_cell.length_a   1.000
_cell.length_b   1.000
_cell.length_c   1.000
_cell.angle_alpha   90.00
_cell.angle_beta   90.00
_cell.angle_gamma   90.00
#
_symmetry.space_group_name_H-M   'P 1'
#
loop_
_entity.id
_entity.type
_entity.pdbx_description
1 polymer ?
#
loop_
_entity_poly.entity_id
_entity_poly.type
_entity_poly.pdbx_seq_one_letter_code
_entity_poly.pdbx_strand_id
1 'polypeptide(L)'
;MSTCKSLLRACPSQWQPVSLLPRTQTRFESTTRRHRKLLALPAAPSYTPDTSSPSLIYNPPSSAPNVHHMPLKFLPKEDKRRQLYASAHQQAQHAALARQNPSIASPGTPLHSPSGAHLPPRPSTALPPPVRTPYEKKYHLSETEVAEIRRLRAADPDTWTRVKLAEKFGCSQFFVGLVAKNEGKAGRVERQHDEARQKWGTRRREAREDRGRRRELWGRDS
;
A
#
# COMPACT_ATOMS: atom_id res chain seq x y z
N MET A 1 -22.83 -30.75 25.62
CA MET A 1 -23.83 -31.73 25.16
C MET A 1 -24.98 -30.96 24.51
N SER A 2 -24.96 -30.80 23.18
CA SER A 2 -26.01 -30.06 22.44
C SER A 2 -26.70 -31.03 21.49
N THR A 3 -27.98 -31.31 21.74
CA THR A 3 -28.78 -32.27 21.00
C THR A 3 -29.45 -31.56 19.81
N CYS A 4 -28.93 -31.79 18.60
CA CYS A 4 -29.61 -31.35 17.37
C CYS A 4 -30.83 -32.24 17.11
N LYS A 5 -32.04 -31.66 17.16
CA LYS A 5 -33.28 -32.32 16.76
C LYS A 5 -33.40 -32.29 15.24
N SER A 6 -33.54 -33.46 14.61
CA SER A 6 -33.87 -33.61 13.20
C SER A 6 -35.34 -33.25 12.95
N LEU A 7 -35.62 -32.12 12.32
CA LEU A 7 -36.96 -31.78 11.83
C LEU A 7 -37.19 -32.51 10.51
N LEU A 8 -38.04 -33.54 10.52
CA LEU A 8 -38.54 -34.20 9.33
C LEU A 8 -39.47 -33.23 8.59
N ARG A 9 -39.04 -32.78 7.41
CA ARG A 9 -39.89 -32.00 6.51
C ARG A 9 -40.75 -32.96 5.70
N ALA A 10 -41.94 -33.27 6.20
CA ALA A 10 -42.97 -33.95 5.42
C ALA A 10 -43.56 -32.95 4.41
N CYS A 11 -43.18 -33.08 3.14
CA CYS A 11 -43.87 -32.37 2.05
C CYS A 11 -45.08 -33.23 1.65
N PRO A 12 -46.34 -32.74 1.79
CA PRO A 12 -47.48 -33.47 1.28
C PRO A 12 -47.32 -33.62 -0.24
N SER A 13 -47.39 -34.87 -0.70
CA SER A 13 -47.43 -35.21 -2.12
C SER A 13 -48.73 -34.66 -2.70
N GLN A 14 -48.69 -33.45 -3.25
CA GLN A 14 -49.77 -32.96 -4.09
C GLN A 14 -49.66 -33.68 -5.44
N TRP A 15 -50.54 -34.65 -5.66
CA TRP A 15 -50.74 -35.25 -6.98
C TRP A 15 -51.26 -34.15 -7.91
N GLN A 16 -50.37 -33.61 -8.74
CA GLN A 16 -50.76 -32.68 -9.78
C GLN A 16 -51.31 -33.47 -10.98
N PRO A 17 -52.44 -33.06 -11.57
CA PRO A 17 -52.96 -33.70 -12.78
C PRO A 17 -51.91 -33.63 -13.90
N VAL A 18 -51.86 -34.68 -14.72
CA VAL A 18 -50.91 -34.80 -15.84
C VAL A 18 -51.23 -33.71 -16.86
N SER A 19 -50.50 -32.61 -16.78
CA SER A 19 -50.53 -31.55 -17.79
C SER A 19 -49.77 -32.03 -19.04
N LEU A 20 -50.45 -32.07 -20.18
CA LEU A 20 -49.88 -32.38 -21.50
C LEU A 20 -49.16 -31.18 -22.14
N LEU A 21 -49.18 -30.01 -21.49
CA LEU A 21 -48.39 -28.87 -21.93
C LEU A 21 -46.94 -29.09 -21.53
N PRO A 22 -45.96 -28.85 -22.43
CA PRO A 22 -44.54 -28.98 -22.09
C PRO A 22 -44.25 -28.08 -20.89
N ARG A 23 -43.90 -28.70 -19.77
CA ARG A 23 -43.55 -28.00 -18.54
C ARG A 23 -42.36 -27.11 -18.86
N THR A 24 -42.60 -25.82 -19.05
CA THR A 24 -41.55 -24.82 -19.25
C THR A 24 -40.77 -24.75 -17.94
N GLN A 25 -39.68 -25.52 -17.86
CA GLN A 25 -38.74 -25.39 -16.77
C GLN A 25 -38.08 -24.01 -16.91
N THR A 26 -38.66 -23.01 -16.29
CA THR A 26 -38.04 -21.69 -16.14
C THR A 26 -36.77 -21.90 -15.32
N ARG A 27 -35.63 -21.72 -15.97
CA ARG A 27 -34.30 -21.91 -15.37
C ARG A 27 -34.01 -20.74 -14.43
N PHE A 28 -34.48 -20.77 -13.19
CA PHE A 28 -34.14 -19.73 -12.20
C PHE A 28 -32.68 -19.84 -11.74
N GLU A 29 -31.96 -18.72 -11.70
CA GLU A 29 -30.57 -18.63 -11.20
C GLU A 29 -30.45 -18.82 -9.68
N SER A 30 -31.58 -18.91 -8.96
CA SER A 30 -31.70 -18.87 -7.49
C SER A 30 -31.10 -20.05 -6.71
N THR A 31 -30.42 -20.99 -7.36
CA THR A 31 -29.81 -22.13 -6.66
C THR A 31 -28.34 -21.86 -6.33
N THR A 32 -27.96 -22.08 -5.08
CA THR A 32 -26.57 -21.94 -4.58
C THR A 32 -25.55 -22.67 -5.46
N ARG A 33 -25.93 -23.83 -6.03
CA ARG A 33 -25.06 -24.60 -6.94
C ARG A 33 -24.74 -23.84 -8.23
N ARG A 34 -25.72 -23.16 -8.84
CA ARG A 34 -25.49 -22.36 -10.06
C ARG A 34 -24.63 -21.15 -9.76
N HIS A 35 -24.95 -20.43 -8.69
CA HIS A 35 -24.16 -19.28 -8.26
C HIS A 35 -22.70 -19.66 -7.96
N ARG A 36 -22.45 -20.76 -7.24
CA ARG A 36 -21.10 -21.28 -6.98
C ARG A 36 -20.36 -21.67 -8.26
N LYS A 37 -21.04 -22.24 -9.25
CA LYS A 37 -20.43 -22.61 -10.54
C LYS A 37 -20.06 -21.37 -11.35
N LEU A 38 -20.92 -20.35 -11.36
CA LEU A 38 -20.65 -19.10 -12.08
C LEU A 38 -19.52 -18.28 -11.44
N LEU A 39 -19.39 -18.30 -10.11
CA LEU A 39 -18.32 -17.61 -9.37
C LEU A 39 -17.06 -18.47 -9.17
N ALA A 40 -16.97 -19.66 -9.78
CA ALA A 40 -15.81 -20.51 -9.64
C ALA A 40 -14.61 -19.92 -10.39
N LEU A 41 -13.54 -19.60 -9.65
CA LEU A 41 -12.27 -19.17 -10.21
C LEU A 41 -11.32 -20.38 -10.32
N PRO A 42 -10.52 -20.46 -11.40
CA PRO A 42 -9.49 -21.50 -11.50
C PRO A 42 -8.42 -21.32 -10.42
N ALA A 43 -7.79 -22.42 -10.03
CA ALA A 43 -6.60 -22.38 -9.18
C ALA A 43 -5.43 -21.70 -9.93
N ALA A 44 -4.44 -21.20 -9.18
CA ALA A 44 -3.24 -20.67 -9.83
C ALA A 44 -2.48 -21.80 -10.55
N PRO A 45 -1.84 -21.52 -11.69
CA PRO A 45 -1.16 -22.55 -12.52
C PRO A 45 -0.09 -23.35 -11.77
N SER A 46 0.49 -22.78 -10.71
CA SER A 46 1.48 -23.45 -9.87
C SER A 46 0.91 -24.60 -9.02
N TYR A 47 -0.42 -24.71 -8.88
CA TYR A 47 -1.09 -25.78 -8.13
C TYR A 47 -1.56 -26.94 -9.02
N THR A 48 -1.34 -26.87 -10.33
CA THR A 48 -1.65 -27.95 -11.28
C THR A 48 -0.35 -28.56 -11.78
N PRO A 49 0.26 -29.53 -11.05
CA PRO A 49 1.49 -30.15 -11.48
C PRO A 49 1.26 -31.05 -12.69
N ASP A 50 2.18 -31.01 -13.66
CA ASP A 50 2.18 -31.89 -14.83
C ASP A 50 2.78 -33.27 -14.52
N THR A 51 3.46 -33.42 -13.37
CA THR A 51 4.18 -34.64 -12.97
C THR A 51 3.50 -35.36 -11.80
N SER A 52 3.57 -36.70 -11.80
CA SER A 52 2.94 -37.54 -10.77
C SER A 52 3.80 -37.71 -9.51
N SER A 53 5.10 -37.42 -9.57
CA SER A 53 6.02 -37.56 -8.44
C SER A 53 5.97 -36.35 -7.50
N PRO A 54 6.07 -36.53 -6.17
CA PRO A 54 6.07 -35.42 -5.23
C PRO A 54 7.33 -34.54 -5.40
N SER A 55 7.13 -33.23 -5.56
CA SER A 55 8.19 -32.23 -5.71
C SER A 55 7.92 -31.02 -4.83
N LEU A 56 8.98 -30.36 -4.34
CA LEU A 56 8.87 -29.10 -3.59
C LEU A 56 8.98 -27.92 -4.56
N ILE A 57 7.88 -27.19 -4.72
CA ILE A 57 7.79 -26.03 -5.63
C ILE A 57 7.82 -24.76 -4.79
N TYR A 58 8.73 -23.84 -5.14
CA TYR A 58 8.74 -22.50 -4.58
C TYR A 58 7.79 -21.59 -5.36
N ASN A 59 6.68 -21.18 -4.73
CA ASN A 59 5.65 -20.35 -5.34
C ASN A 59 5.50 -19.02 -4.56
N PRO A 60 6.32 -17.99 -4.86
CA PRO A 60 6.23 -16.70 -4.17
C PRO A 60 4.86 -16.05 -4.47
N PRO A 61 4.04 -15.72 -3.46
CA PRO A 61 2.71 -15.18 -3.69
C PRO A 61 2.78 -13.73 -4.17
N SER A 62 1.86 -13.35 -5.05
CA SER A 62 1.67 -11.96 -5.50
C SER A 62 0.90 -11.12 -4.47
N SER A 63 1.34 -11.13 -3.21
CA SER A 63 0.71 -10.42 -2.10
C SER A 63 1.73 -9.61 -1.30
N ALA A 64 1.26 -8.65 -0.50
CA ALA A 64 2.14 -7.93 0.42
C ALA A 64 2.72 -8.91 1.48
N PRO A 65 4.01 -8.76 1.86
CA PRO A 65 4.60 -9.58 2.90
C PRO A 65 4.01 -9.21 4.28
N ASN A 66 3.92 -10.21 5.16
CA ASN A 66 3.57 -10.00 6.57
C ASN A 66 4.79 -9.44 7.34
N VAL A 67 4.56 -8.71 8.44
CA VAL A 67 5.56 -8.21 9.41
C VAL A 67 6.54 -9.30 9.86
N HIS A 68 6.10 -10.55 9.98
CA HIS A 68 6.96 -11.67 10.36
C HIS A 68 7.99 -12.06 9.29
N HIS A 69 7.81 -11.63 8.03
CA HIS A 69 8.82 -11.78 6.98
C HIS A 69 9.87 -10.68 7.14
N MET A 70 10.79 -10.92 8.07
CA MET A 70 11.79 -9.93 8.46
C MET A 70 12.86 -9.76 7.37
N PRO A 71 13.12 -8.53 6.89
CA PRO A 71 14.18 -8.29 5.93
C PRO A 71 15.56 -8.56 6.55
N LEU A 72 16.51 -8.96 5.69
CA LEU A 72 17.90 -9.29 6.07
C LEU A 72 18.58 -8.26 6.97
N LYS A 73 18.27 -6.97 6.78
CA LYS A 73 18.86 -5.87 7.54
C LYS A 73 18.47 -5.89 9.02
N PHE A 74 17.33 -6.46 9.38
CA PHE A 74 16.80 -6.51 10.74
C PHE A 74 17.12 -7.83 11.46
N LEU A 75 17.61 -8.86 10.75
CA LEU A 75 18.11 -10.09 11.35
C LEU A 75 19.41 -9.83 12.15
N PRO A 76 19.53 -10.34 13.39
CA PRO A 76 20.79 -10.37 14.13
C PRO A 76 21.90 -11.02 13.30
N LYS A 77 23.15 -10.58 13.46
CA LYS A 77 24.28 -11.07 12.66
C LYS A 77 24.47 -12.60 12.76
N GLU A 78 24.22 -13.16 13.94
CA GLU A 78 24.37 -14.60 14.22
C GLU A 78 23.18 -15.47 13.76
N ASP A 79 22.10 -14.88 13.24
CA ASP A 79 20.94 -15.66 12.81
C ASP A 79 21.25 -16.43 11.51
N LYS A 80 21.24 -17.76 11.59
CA LYS A 80 21.49 -18.68 10.47
C LYS A 80 20.59 -18.41 9.26
N ARG A 81 19.37 -17.90 9.47
CA ARG A 81 18.43 -17.56 8.40
C ARG A 81 18.97 -16.49 7.45
N ARG A 82 19.96 -15.68 7.86
CA ARG A 82 20.59 -14.68 6.99
C ARG A 82 21.19 -15.29 5.73
N GLN A 83 21.83 -16.46 5.84
CA GLN A 83 22.43 -17.13 4.68
C GLN A 83 21.34 -17.58 3.70
N LEU A 84 20.27 -18.20 4.21
CA LEU A 84 19.14 -18.69 3.41
C LEU A 84 18.39 -17.54 2.71
N TYR A 85 18.14 -16.44 3.42
CA TYR A 85 17.47 -15.28 2.83
C TYR A 85 18.36 -14.58 1.81
N ALA A 86 19.67 -14.52 2.02
CA ALA A 86 20.61 -13.96 1.05
C ALA A 86 20.63 -14.79 -0.24
N SER A 87 20.72 -16.11 -0.16
CA SER A 87 20.68 -16.99 -1.33
C SER A 87 19.34 -16.90 -2.07
N ALA A 88 18.22 -16.90 -1.35
CA ALA A 88 16.89 -16.76 -1.95
C ALA A 88 16.73 -15.39 -2.66
N HIS A 89 17.24 -14.30 -2.08
CA HIS A 89 17.18 -12.98 -2.69
C HIS A 89 18.02 -12.92 -3.98
N GLN A 90 19.22 -13.51 -3.98
CA GLN A 90 20.07 -13.59 -5.16
C GLN A 90 19.40 -14.40 -6.28
N GLN A 91 18.80 -15.55 -5.95
CA GLN A 91 18.07 -16.36 -6.92
C GLN A 91 16.87 -15.61 -7.50
N ALA A 92 16.08 -14.94 -6.66
CA ALA A 92 14.94 -14.14 -7.11
C ALA A 92 15.37 -12.96 -8.00
N GLN A 93 16.46 -12.27 -7.65
CA GLN A 93 17.02 -11.20 -8.47
C GLN A 93 17.51 -11.73 -9.82
N HIS A 94 18.24 -12.84 -9.84
CA HIS A 94 18.72 -13.46 -11.07
C HIS A 94 17.56 -13.90 -11.97
N ALA A 95 16.54 -14.54 -11.40
CA ALA A 95 15.33 -14.94 -12.14
C ALA A 95 14.55 -13.73 -12.66
N ALA A 96 14.40 -12.67 -11.87
CA ALA A 96 13.71 -11.45 -12.29
C ALA A 96 14.45 -10.74 -13.43
N LEU A 97 15.78 -10.64 -13.35
CA LEU A 97 16.61 -9.98 -14.38
C LEU A 97 16.90 -10.86 -15.60
N ALA A 98 16.54 -12.15 -15.55
CA ALA A 98 16.73 -13.07 -16.66
C ALA A 98 15.95 -12.56 -17.89
N ARG A 99 16.67 -12.34 -19.00
CA ARG A 99 16.08 -11.91 -20.26
C ARG A 99 15.44 -13.09 -20.98
N GLN A 100 14.30 -13.55 -20.48
CA GLN A 100 13.46 -14.52 -21.19
C GLN A 100 12.17 -13.84 -21.62
N ASN A 101 11.86 -13.90 -22.91
CA ASN A 101 10.52 -13.53 -23.37
C ASN A 101 9.58 -14.64 -22.91
N PRO A 102 8.45 -14.32 -22.24
CA PRO A 102 7.51 -15.34 -21.83
C PRO A 102 6.95 -16.05 -23.07
N SER A 103 6.65 -17.34 -22.97
CA SER A 103 6.10 -18.13 -24.08
C SER A 103 4.81 -17.52 -24.65
N ILE A 104 4.05 -16.80 -23.81
CA ILE A 104 2.84 -16.08 -24.20
C ILE A 104 3.09 -14.90 -25.16
N ALA A 105 4.35 -14.42 -25.25
CA ALA A 105 4.78 -13.35 -26.15
C ALA A 105 5.71 -13.86 -27.28
N SER A 106 5.76 -15.19 -27.49
CA SER A 106 6.49 -15.80 -28.60
C SER A 106 5.96 -15.31 -29.96
N PRO A 107 6.80 -15.22 -31.00
CA PRO A 107 6.36 -14.86 -32.34
C PRO A 107 5.15 -15.70 -32.80
N GLY A 108 4.12 -15.05 -33.35
CA GLY A 108 2.88 -15.69 -33.76
C GLY A 108 1.75 -15.72 -32.70
N THR A 109 2.00 -15.20 -31.50
CA THR A 109 0.94 -15.01 -30.47
C THR A 109 0.32 -13.61 -30.57
N PRO A 110 -0.94 -13.40 -30.15
CA PRO A 110 -1.60 -12.08 -30.23
C PRO A 110 -0.93 -11.00 -29.36
N LEU A 111 -0.10 -11.40 -28.38
CA LEU A 111 0.69 -10.52 -27.52
C LEU A 111 2.08 -10.21 -28.10
N HIS A 112 2.45 -10.80 -29.24
CA HIS A 112 3.71 -10.52 -29.91
C HIS A 112 3.66 -9.17 -30.62
N SER A 113 4.55 -8.25 -30.23
CA SER A 113 4.78 -7.00 -30.92
C SER A 113 6.29 -6.82 -31.13
N PRO A 114 6.77 -6.48 -32.33
CA PRO A 114 8.20 -6.32 -32.61
C PRO A 114 8.83 -5.20 -31.78
N SER A 115 8.04 -4.20 -31.38
CA SER A 115 8.46 -3.11 -30.49
C SER A 115 8.24 -3.40 -29.00
N GLY A 116 7.63 -4.54 -28.64
CA GLY A 116 7.34 -4.91 -27.25
C GLY A 116 6.38 -3.95 -26.52
N ALA A 117 5.66 -3.08 -27.25
CA ALA A 117 4.92 -1.94 -26.69
C ALA A 117 3.80 -2.34 -25.71
N HIS A 118 3.30 -3.57 -25.77
CA HIS A 118 2.22 -4.08 -24.89
C HIS A 118 2.74 -4.82 -23.65
N LEU A 119 4.06 -5.01 -23.52
CA LEU A 119 4.66 -5.72 -22.39
C LEU A 119 5.12 -4.71 -21.32
N PRO A 120 5.08 -5.08 -20.03
CA PRO A 120 5.66 -4.25 -18.99
C PRO A 120 7.16 -4.01 -19.27
N PRO A 121 7.71 -2.86 -18.81
CA PRO A 121 9.12 -2.57 -18.98
C PRO A 121 9.96 -3.68 -18.35
N ARG A 122 11.06 -4.04 -19.02
CA ARG A 122 11.96 -5.07 -18.52
C ARG A 122 12.51 -4.65 -17.15
N PRO A 123 12.52 -5.57 -16.16
CA PRO A 123 13.06 -5.27 -14.85
C PRO A 123 14.53 -4.87 -14.96
N SER A 124 14.88 -3.78 -14.29
CA SER A 124 16.23 -3.22 -14.24
C SER A 124 16.74 -3.31 -12.80
N THR A 125 18.06 -3.35 -12.64
CA THR A 125 18.71 -3.22 -11.33
C THR A 125 18.55 -1.81 -10.73
N ALA A 126 18.12 -0.83 -11.53
CA ALA A 126 17.90 0.54 -11.06
C ALA A 126 16.72 0.61 -10.08
N LEU A 127 16.90 1.32 -8.97
CA LEU A 127 15.83 1.62 -8.03
C LEU A 127 14.75 2.49 -8.68
N PRO A 128 13.48 2.39 -8.26
CA PRO A 128 12.44 3.30 -8.71
C PRO A 128 12.78 4.75 -8.33
N PRO A 129 12.25 5.74 -9.07
CA PRO A 129 12.51 7.14 -8.76
C PRO A 129 12.04 7.47 -7.34
N PRO A 130 12.84 8.22 -6.55
CA PRO A 130 12.49 8.53 -5.18
C PRO A 130 11.30 9.49 -5.14
N VAL A 131 10.32 9.21 -4.26
CA VAL A 131 9.13 10.08 -4.07
C VAL A 131 9.54 11.48 -3.57
N ARG A 132 10.61 11.56 -2.78
CA ARG A 132 11.21 12.81 -2.31
C ARG A 132 12.63 12.90 -2.83
N THR A 133 13.01 14.06 -3.36
CA THR A 133 14.38 14.31 -3.79
C THR A 133 15.33 14.16 -2.60
N PRO A 134 16.41 13.38 -2.73
CA PRO A 134 17.41 13.26 -1.68
C PRO A 134 18.08 14.63 -1.49
N TYR A 135 18.23 15.05 -0.24
CA TYR A 135 18.89 16.30 0.11
C TYR A 135 19.99 16.03 1.13
N GLU A 136 21.10 16.75 1.01
CA GLU A 136 22.22 16.66 1.94
C GLU A 136 21.98 17.57 3.15
N LYS A 137 22.29 17.04 4.35
CA LYS A 137 22.19 17.81 5.59
C LYS A 137 23.44 18.68 5.72
N LYS A 138 23.25 20.00 5.76
CA LYS A 138 24.33 20.99 5.94
C LYS A 138 24.40 21.42 7.41
N TYR A 139 25.60 21.38 7.98
CA TYR A 139 25.90 21.75 9.37
C TYR A 139 26.94 22.86 9.43
N HIS A 140 26.71 23.94 8.68
CA HIS A 140 27.68 25.04 8.51
C HIS A 140 27.49 26.19 9.50
N LEU A 141 26.43 26.17 10.31
CA LEU A 141 26.13 27.26 11.24
C LEU A 141 26.95 27.16 12.53
N SER A 142 27.55 28.29 12.89
CA SER A 142 28.26 28.51 14.14
C SER A 142 27.32 28.93 15.28
N GLU A 143 27.80 28.83 16.52
CA GLU A 143 27.02 29.22 17.70
C GLU A 143 26.67 30.72 17.72
N THR A 144 27.55 31.56 17.19
CA THR A 144 27.36 33.01 17.08
C THR A 144 26.20 33.35 16.12
N GLU A 145 26.14 32.68 14.97
CA GLU A 145 25.03 32.83 14.02
C GLU A 145 23.71 32.33 14.61
N VAL A 146 23.77 31.24 15.38
CA VAL A 146 22.60 30.73 16.11
C VAL A 146 22.09 31.73 17.14
N ALA A 147 22.99 32.41 17.88
CA ALA A 147 22.61 33.48 18.81
C ALA A 147 21.97 34.66 18.06
N GLU A 148 22.51 35.04 16.91
CA GLU A 148 21.95 36.11 16.08
C GLU A 148 20.56 35.75 15.52
N ILE A 149 20.34 34.50 15.11
CA ILE A 149 19.01 34.01 14.70
C ILE A 149 18.00 34.19 15.85
N ARG A 150 18.39 33.85 17.08
CA ARG A 150 17.52 34.03 18.26
C ARG A 150 17.23 35.50 18.50
N ARG A 151 18.27 36.36 18.47
CA ARG A 151 18.14 37.80 18.68
C ARG A 151 17.19 38.43 17.66
N LEU A 152 17.42 38.21 16.37
CA LEU A 152 16.61 38.81 15.30
C LEU A 152 15.14 38.39 15.38
N ARG A 153 14.88 37.13 15.75
CA ARG A 153 13.53 36.60 15.84
C ARG A 153 12.80 36.99 17.13
N ALA A 154 13.53 37.23 18.20
CA ALA A 154 12.98 37.78 19.43
C ALA A 154 12.61 39.27 19.26
N ALA A 155 13.44 40.02 18.54
CA ALA A 155 13.19 41.43 18.25
C ALA A 155 11.92 41.63 17.40
N ASP A 156 11.92 41.15 16.15
CA ASP A 156 10.81 41.37 15.22
C ASP A 156 10.41 40.08 14.49
N PRO A 157 9.49 39.27 15.07
CA PRO A 157 9.10 37.99 14.48
C PRO A 157 8.28 38.12 13.18
N ASP A 158 7.78 39.31 12.88
CA ASP A 158 7.01 39.63 11.67
C ASP A 158 7.92 39.95 10.48
N THR A 159 8.99 40.70 10.69
CA THR A 159 10.02 40.96 9.68
C THR A 159 10.96 39.77 9.53
N TRP A 160 11.47 39.23 10.64
CA TRP A 160 12.40 38.10 10.68
C TRP A 160 11.64 36.77 10.79
N THR A 161 10.92 36.46 9.70
CA THR A 161 10.22 35.18 9.57
C THR A 161 11.21 34.01 9.43
N ARG A 162 10.70 32.78 9.63
CA ARG A 162 11.50 31.56 9.45
C ARG A 162 12.09 31.45 8.04
N VAL A 163 11.35 31.93 7.04
CA VAL A 163 11.77 31.94 5.63
C VAL A 163 12.96 32.88 5.44
N LYS A 164 12.82 34.13 5.89
CA LYS A 164 13.85 35.16 5.73
C LYS A 164 15.16 34.82 6.47
N LEU A 165 15.04 34.24 7.66
CA LEU A 165 16.21 33.78 8.42
C LEU A 165 16.87 32.56 7.76
N ALA A 166 16.07 31.62 7.25
CA ALA A 166 16.59 30.46 6.52
C ALA A 166 17.39 30.88 5.27
N GLU A 167 16.89 31.86 4.53
CA GLU A 167 17.59 32.43 3.37
C GLU A 167 18.87 33.18 3.79
N LYS A 168 18.79 34.04 4.81
CA LYS A 168 19.94 34.83 5.29
C LYS A 168 21.11 33.96 5.76
N PHE A 169 20.82 32.88 6.49
CA PHE A 169 21.83 31.98 7.05
C PHE A 169 22.03 30.69 6.22
N GLY A 170 21.38 30.58 5.05
CA GLY A 170 21.47 29.40 4.18
C GLY A 170 21.09 28.08 4.85
N CYS A 171 20.15 28.09 5.79
CA CYS A 171 19.77 26.93 6.60
C CYS A 171 18.31 26.50 6.39
N SER A 172 17.87 25.39 7.00
CA SER A 172 16.49 24.93 6.87
C SER A 172 15.51 25.80 7.67
N GLN A 173 14.34 26.12 7.09
CA GLN A 173 13.24 26.77 7.82
C GLN A 173 12.79 25.98 9.05
N PHE A 174 12.95 24.65 9.02
CA PHE A 174 12.70 23.79 10.17
C PHE A 174 13.70 24.06 11.29
N PHE A 175 15.00 24.15 10.95
CA PHE A 175 16.07 24.44 11.91
C PHE A 175 15.85 25.79 12.61
N VAL A 176 15.49 26.84 11.89
CA VAL A 176 15.15 28.15 12.50
C VAL A 176 13.99 28.03 13.51
N GLY A 177 12.97 27.22 13.18
CA GLY A 177 11.84 26.97 14.08
C GLY A 177 12.21 26.17 15.32
N LEU A 178 13.27 25.36 15.26
CA LEU A 178 13.82 24.63 16.40
C LEU A 178 14.60 25.57 17.34
N VAL A 179 15.46 26.41 16.77
CA VAL A 179 16.40 27.28 17.50
C VAL A 179 15.72 28.47 18.16
N ALA A 180 14.76 29.09 17.48
CA ALA A 180 14.15 30.35 17.87
C ALA A 180 12.62 30.26 17.76
N LYS A 181 11.99 29.63 18.75
CA LYS A 181 10.53 29.61 18.88
C LYS A 181 10.02 30.99 19.32
N ASN A 182 8.85 31.38 18.83
CA ASN A 182 8.19 32.61 19.23
C ASN A 182 6.72 32.30 19.51
N GLU A 183 6.37 32.20 20.80
CA GLU A 183 5.05 31.80 21.27
C GLU A 183 4.00 32.89 21.00
N GLY A 184 4.38 34.16 21.17
CA GLY A 184 3.48 35.29 20.92
C GLY A 184 2.96 35.31 19.48
N LYS A 185 3.83 35.08 18.49
CA LYS A 185 3.40 34.93 17.09
C LYS A 185 2.66 33.62 16.83
N ALA A 186 3.06 32.52 17.46
CA ALA A 186 2.39 31.24 17.31
C ALA A 186 0.92 31.32 17.72
N GLY A 187 0.62 31.92 18.88
CA GLY A 187 -0.77 32.11 19.35
C GLY A 187 -1.60 32.99 18.43
N ARG A 188 -1.01 34.06 17.85
CA ARG A 188 -1.71 34.89 16.84
C ARG A 188 -2.09 34.08 15.60
N VAL A 189 -1.15 33.28 15.08
CA VAL A 189 -1.36 32.44 13.90
C VAL A 189 -2.38 31.33 14.17
N GLU A 190 -2.36 30.74 15.37
CA GLU A 190 -3.35 29.76 15.80
C GLU A 190 -4.76 30.34 15.81
N ARG A 191 -4.94 31.52 16.43
CA ARG A 191 -6.22 32.25 16.40
C ARG A 191 -6.70 32.54 14.98
N GLN A 192 -5.82 33.01 14.11
CA GLN A 192 -6.17 33.24 12.69
C GLN A 192 -6.59 31.96 11.98
N HIS A 193 -5.91 30.84 12.27
CA HIS A 193 -6.31 29.54 11.74
C HIS A 193 -7.67 29.08 12.28
N ASP A 194 -7.97 29.33 13.55
CA ASP A 194 -9.28 29.04 14.15
C ASP A 194 -10.38 29.87 13.51
N GLU A 195 -10.19 31.19 13.38
CA GLU A 195 -11.14 32.07 12.69
C GLU A 195 -11.39 31.61 11.24
N ALA A 196 -10.33 31.15 10.54
CA ALA A 196 -10.46 30.59 9.21
C ALA A 196 -11.18 29.23 9.20
N ARG A 197 -11.01 28.39 10.23
CA ARG A 197 -11.72 27.12 10.42
C ARG A 197 -13.20 27.34 10.70
N GLN A 198 -13.56 28.36 11.50
CA GLN A 198 -14.95 28.71 11.79
C GLN A 198 -15.74 29.11 10.53
N LYS A 199 -15.04 29.68 9.54
CA LYS A 199 -15.62 30.04 8.22
C LYS A 199 -15.87 28.82 7.31
N TRP A 200 -15.48 27.60 7.70
CA TRP A 200 -15.70 26.42 6.88
C TRP A 200 -17.17 25.96 6.94
N GLY A 201 -17.78 25.83 5.77
CA GLY A 201 -19.08 25.14 5.65
C GLY A 201 -18.99 23.65 5.99
N THR A 202 -20.15 23.04 6.25
CA THR A 202 -20.30 21.65 6.74
C THR A 202 -19.49 20.63 5.95
N ARG A 203 -19.65 20.58 4.62
CA ARG A 203 -18.94 19.63 3.75
C ARG A 203 -17.42 19.72 3.87
N ARG A 204 -16.86 20.93 4.02
CA ARG A 204 -15.41 21.12 4.13
C ARG A 204 -14.90 20.66 5.49
N ARG A 205 -15.66 20.94 6.55
CA ARG A 205 -15.35 20.52 7.92
C ARG A 205 -15.33 18.98 8.01
N GLU A 206 -16.39 18.31 7.57
CA GLU A 206 -16.48 16.85 7.54
C GLU A 206 -15.31 16.21 6.76
N ALA A 207 -15.01 16.72 5.57
CA ALA A 207 -13.89 16.21 4.76
C ALA A 207 -12.52 16.38 5.43
N ARG A 208 -12.36 17.40 6.29
CA ARG A 208 -11.12 17.64 7.05
C ARG A 208 -11.03 16.72 8.27
N GLU A 209 -12.14 16.49 8.95
CA GLU A 209 -12.26 15.50 10.03
C GLU A 209 -11.99 14.08 9.52
N ASP A 210 -12.60 13.68 8.40
CA ASP A 210 -12.31 12.40 7.72
C ASP A 210 -10.83 12.24 7.39
N ARG A 211 -10.18 13.31 6.91
CA ARG A 211 -8.74 13.29 6.64
C ARG A 211 -7.93 13.11 7.93
N GLY A 212 -8.36 13.72 9.03
CA GLY A 212 -7.78 13.52 10.36
C GLY A 212 -7.88 12.06 10.80
N ARG A 213 -9.10 11.51 10.77
CA ARG A 213 -9.37 10.10 11.09
C ARG A 213 -8.53 9.14 10.24
N ARG A 214 -8.44 9.36 8.93
CA ARG A 214 -7.58 8.53 8.06
C ARG A 214 -6.11 8.61 8.45
N ARG A 215 -5.59 9.81 8.76
CA ARG A 215 -4.20 9.98 9.19
C ARG A 215 -3.91 9.26 10.51
N GLU A 216 -4.84 9.32 11.46
CA GLU A 216 -4.73 8.62 12.75
C GLU A 216 -4.73 7.10 12.57
N LEU A 217 -5.52 6.59 11.63
CA LEU A 217 -5.56 5.16 11.31
C LEU A 217 -4.30 4.66 10.61
N TRP A 218 -3.58 5.48 9.84
CA TRP A 218 -2.39 5.04 9.08
C TRP A 218 -1.29 4.41 9.93
N GLY A 219 -1.17 4.77 11.21
CA GLY A 219 -0.14 4.22 12.12
C GLY A 219 -0.66 3.14 13.07
N ARG A 220 -1.94 2.79 12.99
CA ARG A 220 -2.54 1.69 13.75
C ARG A 220 -2.69 0.54 12.77
N ASP A 221 -1.68 -0.32 12.67
CA ASP A 221 -1.71 -1.52 11.82
C ASP A 221 -3.08 -2.20 11.94
N SER A 222 -3.84 -2.20 10.84
CA SER A 222 -5.12 -2.87 10.69
C SER A 222 -4.96 -4.09 9.81
#